data_AF-A0A1B7NV69-F1
#
_entry.id   AF-A0A1B7NV69-F1
#
_cell.length_a   1.000
_cell.length_b   1.000
_cell.length_c   1.000
_cell.angle_alpha   90.00
_cell.angle_beta   90.00
_cell.angle_gamma   90.00
#
_symmetry.space_group_name_H-M   'P 1'
#
loop_
_entity.id
_entity.type
_entity.pdbx_description
1 polymer ?
#
loop_
_entity_poly.entity_id
_entity_poly.type
_entity_poly.pdbx_seq_one_letter_code
_entity_poly.pdbx_strand_id
1 'polypeptide(L)'
;MSTTTTATTATPAITAENVTTLFPDVDPSLAQAFSRSPNGPPARDSGELEGYDEEQIRLMDEVCIVLDENDQPIGSASKKTCHLMTNIERGLLHRAFSVFLFDSQKRLLLQQRASEKITFPDMWTNTCCSHPLGIPGETGVEFEAAVQGVRRAAQRKLDHELGIKAEQVPLEKFDFLTRIHYKAPSDGKWAEHEIDYILFIQADVDLNVSPNEVRDTKYVTAEELKQMFQDPELKFTPWFKLICNSMLFTGGRNSALKSSSSSRETGPFTPLKPSVAGPTDCRKLPAGSLANQSSGSAQTRCDVSEPWSKLRSLFLSPALWPY
;
A
#
# COMPACT_ATOMS: atom_id res chain seq x y z
N MET A 1 19.07 43.59 7.61
CA MET A 1 19.02 42.11 7.60
C MET A 1 17.92 41.73 6.64
N SER A 2 18.26 41.16 5.48
CA SER A 2 17.26 40.69 4.51
C SER A 2 16.68 39.37 5.00
N THR A 3 15.38 39.36 5.23
CA THR A 3 14.60 38.18 5.58
C THR A 3 14.43 37.34 4.32
N THR A 4 15.17 36.24 4.20
CA THR A 4 14.96 35.25 3.14
C THR A 4 13.69 34.46 3.48
N THR A 5 12.59 34.79 2.80
CA THR A 5 11.37 34.00 2.85
C THR A 5 11.58 32.75 2.01
N THR A 6 11.85 31.61 2.65
CA THR A 6 11.83 30.31 1.99
C THR A 6 10.38 29.99 1.62
N ALA A 7 10.00 30.23 0.37
CA ALA A 7 8.71 29.82 -0.16
C ALA A 7 8.73 28.29 -0.32
N THR A 8 8.03 27.58 0.55
CA THR A 8 7.72 26.17 0.36
C THR A 8 6.69 26.09 -0.78
N THR A 9 7.15 25.94 -2.01
CA THR A 9 6.28 25.61 -3.16
C THR A 9 5.65 24.25 -2.87
N ALA A 10 4.34 24.24 -2.61
CA ALA A 10 3.58 23.01 -2.52
C ALA A 10 3.66 22.28 -3.87
N THR A 11 3.98 20.99 -3.85
CA THR A 11 3.94 20.13 -5.04
C THR A 11 2.52 20.18 -5.62
N PRO A 12 2.34 20.51 -6.91
CA PRO A 12 1.00 20.54 -7.51
C PRO A 12 0.38 19.15 -7.48
N ALA A 13 -0.94 19.08 -7.21
CA ALA A 13 -1.67 17.82 -7.26
C ALA A 13 -1.61 17.23 -8.68
N ILE A 14 -1.39 15.92 -8.76
CA ILE A 14 -1.38 15.17 -10.01
C ILE A 14 -2.82 15.01 -10.53
N THR A 15 -3.05 15.32 -11.80
CA THR A 15 -4.37 15.24 -12.45
C THR A 15 -4.25 14.68 -13.86
N ALA A 16 -5.35 14.25 -14.47
CA ALA A 16 -5.38 13.77 -15.86
C ALA A 16 -4.84 14.82 -16.86
N GLU A 17 -5.03 16.12 -16.59
CA GLU A 17 -4.58 17.20 -17.47
C GLU A 17 -3.08 17.48 -17.39
N ASN A 18 -2.46 17.25 -16.22
CA ASN A 18 -1.05 17.61 -15.99
C ASN A 18 -0.08 16.42 -15.93
N VAL A 19 -0.60 15.19 -15.81
CA VAL A 19 0.22 14.00 -15.51
C VAL A 19 1.33 13.76 -16.53
N THR A 20 1.08 13.94 -17.82
CA THR A 20 2.11 13.72 -18.86
C THR A 20 3.14 14.86 -18.92
N THR A 21 2.78 16.06 -18.47
CA THR A 21 3.72 17.19 -18.36
C THR A 21 4.64 17.00 -17.16
N LEU A 22 4.10 16.51 -16.05
CA LEU A 22 4.87 16.20 -14.85
C LEU A 22 5.69 14.92 -15.05
N PHE A 23 5.14 13.90 -15.66
CA PHE A 23 5.76 12.58 -15.80
C PHE A 23 5.67 12.11 -17.25
N PRO A 24 6.66 12.44 -18.09
CA PRO A 24 6.66 12.09 -19.51
C PRO A 24 6.60 10.57 -19.81
N ASP A 25 6.96 9.74 -18.83
CA ASP A 25 6.92 8.28 -18.92
C ASP A 25 5.53 7.69 -18.57
N VAL A 26 4.57 8.53 -18.15
CA VAL A 26 3.18 8.09 -17.93
C VAL A 26 2.43 8.10 -19.25
N ASP A 27 1.86 6.96 -19.60
CA ASP A 27 0.95 6.82 -20.73
C ASP A 27 -0.48 7.20 -20.31
N PRO A 28 -1.06 8.29 -20.85
CA PRO A 28 -2.43 8.71 -20.54
C PRO A 28 -3.48 7.87 -21.28
N SER A 29 -3.10 6.93 -22.15
CA SER A 29 -4.04 6.11 -22.93
C SER A 29 -4.98 5.28 -22.06
N LEU A 30 -4.53 4.90 -20.86
CA LEU A 30 -5.37 4.26 -19.83
C LEU A 30 -6.54 5.17 -19.41
N ALA A 31 -6.32 6.49 -19.36
CA ALA A 31 -7.35 7.49 -19.07
C ALA A 31 -8.24 7.81 -20.29
N GLN A 32 -7.83 7.46 -21.52
CA GLN A 32 -8.54 7.73 -22.78
C GLN A 32 -9.19 6.49 -23.44
N ALA A 33 -9.34 5.40 -22.66
CA ALA A 33 -10.05 4.16 -22.97
C ALA A 33 -9.29 3.05 -23.72
N PHE A 34 -9.33 1.86 -23.08
CA PHE A 34 -9.45 0.51 -23.64
C PHE A 34 -9.23 0.35 -25.15
N SER A 35 -7.99 0.42 -25.61
CA SER A 35 -7.55 -0.12 -26.90
C SER A 35 -6.03 -0.04 -27.03
N ARG A 36 -5.28 -1.01 -26.45
CA ARG A 36 -4.05 -1.61 -27.04
C ARG A 36 -3.36 -2.62 -26.10
N SER A 37 -2.58 -3.48 -26.75
CA SER A 37 -1.85 -4.65 -26.27
C SER A 37 -0.79 -4.35 -25.18
N PRO A 38 -0.33 -5.33 -24.38
CA PRO A 38 0.54 -5.16 -23.20
C PRO A 38 1.98 -4.66 -23.46
N ASN A 39 2.31 -4.30 -24.70
CA ASN A 39 3.68 -3.91 -25.06
C ASN A 39 3.83 -2.39 -24.89
N GLY A 40 3.92 -1.95 -23.63
CA GLY A 40 4.49 -0.65 -23.31
C GLY A 40 5.95 -0.58 -23.77
N PRO A 41 6.51 0.62 -24.01
CA PRO A 41 7.93 0.74 -24.27
C PRO A 41 8.71 0.18 -23.06
N PRO A 42 9.81 -0.57 -23.28
CA PRO A 42 10.61 -1.08 -22.18
C PRO A 42 11.06 0.06 -21.27
N ALA A 43 11.18 -0.20 -19.97
CA ALA A 43 11.80 0.76 -19.06
C ALA A 43 13.13 1.23 -19.68
N ARG A 44 13.27 2.53 -19.95
CA ARG A 44 14.51 3.08 -20.48
C ARG A 44 15.66 2.63 -19.58
N ASP A 45 16.68 2.04 -20.20
CA ASP A 45 17.90 1.61 -19.54
C ASP A 45 18.66 2.85 -19.05
N SER A 46 18.37 3.23 -17.80
CA SER A 46 18.95 4.37 -17.11
C SER A 46 19.99 3.93 -16.07
N GLY A 47 20.43 2.67 -16.10
CA GLY A 47 21.34 2.09 -15.09
C GLY A 47 20.70 1.96 -13.69
N GLU A 48 19.45 2.38 -13.50
CA GLU A 48 18.80 2.36 -12.19
C GLU A 48 18.52 0.95 -11.65
N LEU A 49 18.57 -0.04 -12.52
CA LEU A 49 18.35 -1.45 -12.17
C LEU A 49 19.65 -2.26 -12.15
N GLU A 50 20.81 -1.62 -12.33
CA GLU A 50 22.10 -2.29 -12.29
C GLU A 50 22.36 -2.92 -10.91
N GLY A 51 22.71 -4.21 -10.89
CA GLY A 51 23.01 -4.95 -9.67
C GLY A 51 21.80 -5.63 -9.00
N TYR A 52 20.59 -5.51 -9.56
CA TYR A 52 19.42 -6.28 -9.11
C TYR A 52 19.27 -7.60 -9.87
N ASP A 53 18.49 -8.51 -9.29
CA ASP A 53 18.13 -9.81 -9.87
C ASP A 53 17.37 -9.66 -11.20
N GLU A 54 17.69 -10.50 -12.20
CA GLU A 54 17.16 -10.38 -13.57
C GLU A 54 15.63 -10.52 -13.63
N GLU A 55 15.03 -11.39 -12.82
CA GLU A 55 13.57 -11.57 -12.81
C GLU A 55 12.89 -10.38 -12.13
N GLN A 56 13.46 -9.83 -11.05
CA GLN A 56 12.93 -8.61 -10.45
C GLN A 56 13.07 -7.38 -11.36
N ILE A 57 14.12 -7.31 -12.18
CA ILE A 57 14.28 -6.30 -13.24
C ILE A 57 13.16 -6.45 -14.28
N ARG A 58 12.89 -7.67 -14.74
CA ARG A 58 11.80 -7.92 -15.69
C ARG A 58 10.43 -7.54 -15.12
N LEU A 59 10.18 -7.82 -13.84
CA LEU A 59 8.95 -7.43 -13.15
C LEU A 59 8.83 -5.91 -12.97
N MET A 60 9.90 -5.14 -13.14
CA MET A 60 9.84 -3.67 -13.09
C MET A 60 9.21 -3.05 -14.35
N ASP A 61 9.01 -3.83 -15.41
CA ASP A 61 8.25 -3.43 -16.60
C ASP A 61 6.72 -3.62 -16.43
N GLU A 62 6.26 -4.25 -15.34
CA GLU A 62 4.83 -4.37 -15.05
C GLU A 62 4.14 -3.00 -15.07
N VAL A 63 2.99 -2.91 -15.73
CA VAL A 63 2.28 -1.64 -15.96
C VAL A 63 1.32 -1.36 -14.80
N CYS A 64 1.72 -0.44 -13.92
CA CYS A 64 0.90 0.06 -12.82
C CYS A 64 -0.14 1.08 -13.29
N ILE A 65 -1.25 1.17 -12.56
CA ILE A 65 -2.31 2.18 -12.76
C ILE A 65 -1.92 3.43 -11.98
N VAL A 66 -1.71 4.56 -12.67
CA VAL A 66 -1.43 5.86 -12.06
C VAL A 66 -2.73 6.55 -11.70
N LEU A 67 -2.80 7.11 -10.49
CA LEU A 67 -4.01 7.66 -9.89
C LEU A 67 -3.89 9.15 -9.56
N ASP A 68 -5.04 9.81 -9.47
CA ASP A 68 -5.18 11.01 -8.65
C ASP A 68 -5.43 10.66 -7.16
N GLU A 69 -5.51 11.68 -6.30
CA GLU A 69 -5.77 11.48 -4.86
C GLU A 69 -7.16 10.92 -4.53
N ASN A 70 -8.07 10.86 -5.51
CA ASN A 70 -9.43 10.34 -5.38
C ASN A 70 -9.57 8.92 -5.92
N ASP A 71 -8.45 8.25 -6.20
CA ASP A 71 -8.41 6.91 -6.78
C ASP A 71 -9.03 6.85 -8.18
N GLN A 72 -8.94 7.94 -8.95
CA GLN A 72 -9.30 7.96 -10.37
C GLN A 72 -8.08 7.59 -11.21
N PRO A 73 -8.17 6.59 -12.12
CA PRO A 73 -7.11 6.30 -13.07
C PRO A 73 -6.86 7.49 -14.01
N ILE A 74 -5.64 8.03 -13.98
CA ILE A 74 -5.22 9.16 -14.81
C ILE A 74 -4.12 8.79 -15.82
N GLY A 75 -3.63 7.55 -15.76
CA GLY A 75 -2.66 7.02 -16.72
C GLY A 75 -2.11 5.66 -16.28
N SER A 76 -1.05 5.22 -16.94
CA SER A 76 -0.30 4.03 -16.56
C SER A 76 1.20 4.26 -16.71
N ALA A 77 2.01 3.58 -15.91
CA ALA A 77 3.47 3.67 -15.98
C ALA A 77 4.11 2.36 -15.55
N SER A 78 5.39 2.17 -15.90
CA SER A 78 6.15 1.02 -15.41
C SER A 78 6.22 1.04 -13.89
N LYS A 79 6.28 -0.14 -13.28
CA LYS A 79 6.51 -0.32 -11.85
C LYS A 79 7.76 0.41 -11.40
N LYS A 80 8.84 0.37 -12.17
CA LYS A 80 10.04 1.20 -11.93
C LYS A 80 9.68 2.67 -11.76
N THR A 81 9.01 3.25 -12.74
CA THR A 81 8.62 4.68 -12.73
C THR A 81 7.81 5.03 -11.49
N CYS A 82 6.86 4.17 -11.11
CA CYS A 82 5.99 4.32 -9.96
C CYS A 82 6.71 4.26 -8.61
N HIS A 83 7.80 3.49 -8.49
CA HIS A 83 8.47 3.23 -7.22
C HIS A 83 9.75 4.06 -7.02
N LEU A 84 10.15 4.87 -8.00
CA LEU A 84 11.27 5.80 -7.83
C LEU A 84 10.89 6.94 -6.88
N MET A 85 11.68 7.11 -5.82
CA MET A 85 11.51 8.17 -4.82
C MET A 85 11.45 9.56 -5.46
N THR A 86 12.24 9.79 -6.51
CA THR A 86 12.28 11.04 -7.27
C THR A 86 10.94 11.39 -7.92
N ASN A 87 10.16 10.40 -8.35
CA ASN A 87 8.82 10.60 -8.91
C ASN A 87 7.76 10.69 -7.82
N ILE A 88 7.89 9.87 -6.78
CA ILE A 88 6.98 9.86 -5.62
C ILE A 88 6.99 11.21 -4.88
N GLU A 89 8.15 11.83 -4.67
CA GLU A 89 8.24 13.16 -4.04
C GLU A 89 7.61 14.27 -4.90
N ARG A 90 7.42 14.01 -6.19
CA ARG A 90 6.72 14.90 -7.13
C ARG A 90 5.23 14.58 -7.22
N GLY A 91 4.74 13.62 -6.44
CA GLY A 91 3.32 13.28 -6.31
C GLY A 91 2.84 12.11 -7.15
N LEU A 92 3.73 11.35 -7.81
CA LEU A 92 3.32 10.15 -8.55
C LEU A 92 2.72 9.12 -7.58
N LEU A 93 1.52 8.64 -7.89
CA LEU A 93 0.68 7.79 -7.04
C LEU A 93 0.13 6.65 -7.89
N HIS A 94 0.10 5.43 -7.38
CA HIS A 94 -0.45 4.27 -8.08
C HIS A 94 -1.40 3.43 -7.22
N ARG A 95 -2.22 2.61 -7.87
CA ARG A 95 -3.12 1.68 -7.20
C ARG A 95 -2.37 0.44 -6.73
N ALA A 96 -2.71 -0.04 -5.53
CA ALA A 96 -2.16 -1.26 -4.96
C ALA A 96 -3.24 -2.09 -4.24
N PHE A 97 -2.86 -3.28 -3.80
CA PHE A 97 -3.67 -4.09 -2.90
C PHE A 97 -2.81 -4.81 -1.86
N SER A 98 -3.44 -5.11 -0.72
CA SER A 98 -2.89 -5.92 0.37
C SER A 98 -3.89 -7.02 0.75
N VAL A 99 -3.49 -8.28 0.55
CA VAL A 99 -4.27 -9.46 0.95
C VAL A 99 -3.93 -9.90 2.36
N PHE A 100 -4.95 -10.18 3.15
CA PHE A 100 -4.88 -10.88 4.42
C PHE A 100 -5.64 -12.21 4.31
N LEU A 101 -4.91 -13.31 4.18
CA LEU A 101 -5.45 -14.66 4.12
C LEU A 101 -5.39 -15.32 5.49
N PHE A 102 -6.53 -15.88 5.90
CA PHE A 102 -6.65 -16.60 7.16
C PHE A 102 -7.06 -18.04 6.91
N ASP A 103 -6.44 -18.97 7.63
CA ASP A 103 -6.83 -20.37 7.55
C ASP A 103 -8.12 -20.66 8.35
N SER A 104 -8.56 -21.93 8.33
CA SER A 104 -9.68 -22.41 9.14
C SER A 104 -9.48 -22.20 10.66
N GLN A 105 -8.22 -22.16 11.11
CA GLN A 105 -7.81 -21.95 12.51
C GLN A 105 -7.63 -20.47 12.88
N LYS A 106 -8.03 -19.55 11.98
CA LYS A 106 -7.93 -18.09 12.17
C LYS A 106 -6.51 -17.56 12.32
N ARG A 107 -5.51 -18.29 11.82
CA ARG A 107 -4.13 -17.82 11.73
C ARG A 107 -3.94 -17.04 10.44
N LEU A 108 -3.27 -15.90 10.52
CA LEU A 108 -2.91 -15.06 9.38
C LEU A 108 -1.68 -15.65 8.69
N LEU A 109 -1.75 -15.87 7.38
CA LEU A 109 -0.58 -16.19 6.57
C LEU A 109 0.27 -14.95 6.33
N LEU A 110 1.49 -14.95 6.83
CA LEU A 110 2.51 -13.95 6.54
C LEU A 110 3.49 -14.49 5.49
N GLN A 111 4.08 -13.57 4.74
CA GLN A 111 5.31 -13.84 3.99
C GLN A 111 6.47 -12.98 4.53
N GLN A 112 7.68 -13.50 4.37
CA GLN A 112 8.90 -12.71 4.42
C GLN A 112 9.36 -12.48 2.98
N ARG A 113 9.52 -11.21 2.61
CA ARG A 113 9.94 -10.79 1.27
C ARG A 113 11.34 -11.35 0.97
N ALA A 114 11.54 -11.87 -0.24
CA ALA A 114 12.84 -12.37 -0.68
C ALA A 114 13.92 -11.28 -0.66
N SER A 115 15.19 -11.68 -0.61
CA SER A 115 16.32 -10.74 -0.58
C SER A 115 16.49 -10.03 -1.92
N GLU A 116 15.99 -10.63 -2.99
CA GLU A 116 16.03 -10.14 -4.36
C GLU A 116 15.04 -8.97 -4.59
N LYS A 117 14.02 -8.81 -3.72
CA LYS A 117 13.01 -7.76 -3.85
C LYS A 117 13.64 -6.38 -3.86
N ILE A 118 13.34 -5.59 -4.89
CA ILE A 118 13.86 -4.22 -5.02
C ILE A 118 13.39 -3.31 -3.88
N THR A 119 12.11 -3.42 -3.49
CA THR A 119 11.56 -2.68 -2.33
C THR A 119 11.43 -3.60 -1.12
N PHE A 120 11.87 -3.10 0.05
CA PHE A 120 11.76 -3.75 1.35
C PHE A 120 12.18 -5.25 1.38
N PRO A 121 13.37 -5.61 0.89
CA PRO A 121 13.84 -6.99 0.99
C PRO A 121 13.93 -7.45 2.45
N ASP A 122 13.77 -8.76 2.67
CA ASP A 122 13.88 -9.44 3.97
C ASP A 122 12.86 -9.06 5.05
N MET A 123 11.92 -8.17 4.75
CA MET A 123 10.89 -7.75 5.71
C MET A 123 9.70 -8.70 5.70
N TRP A 124 9.16 -8.97 6.89
CA TRP A 124 7.87 -9.64 7.08
C TRP A 124 6.71 -8.70 6.73
N THR A 125 5.68 -9.25 6.08
CA THR A 125 4.49 -8.51 5.68
C THR A 125 3.24 -9.42 5.69
N ASN A 126 2.07 -8.87 5.38
CA ASN A 126 0.84 -9.65 5.19
C ASN A 126 0.95 -10.60 3.99
N THR A 127 -0.10 -11.37 3.72
CA THR A 127 -0.05 -12.53 2.82
C THR A 127 0.51 -12.22 1.44
N CYS A 128 0.02 -11.18 0.77
CA CYS A 128 0.48 -10.78 -0.56
C CYS A 128 0.17 -9.30 -0.79
N CYS A 129 1.15 -8.56 -1.32
CA CYS A 129 1.03 -7.13 -1.64
C CYS A 129 1.56 -6.88 -3.04
N SER A 130 0.74 -6.30 -3.91
CA SER A 130 1.14 -6.00 -5.28
C SER A 130 0.17 -5.00 -5.92
N HIS A 131 0.17 -4.96 -7.26
CA HIS A 131 -0.52 -3.95 -8.05
C HIS A 131 -1.51 -4.61 -9.01
N PRO A 132 -2.74 -4.08 -9.14
CA PRO A 132 -3.54 -4.33 -10.33
C PRO A 132 -2.85 -3.71 -11.55
N LEU A 133 -2.86 -4.43 -12.67
CA LEU A 133 -2.24 -3.98 -13.90
C LEU A 133 -3.17 -3.06 -14.71
N GLY A 134 -2.56 -2.17 -15.50
CA GLY A 134 -3.22 -1.33 -16.50
C GLY A 134 -3.75 -2.12 -17.72
N ILE A 135 -4.43 -3.26 -17.49
CA ILE A 135 -4.96 -4.16 -18.52
C ILE A 135 -6.48 -4.34 -18.41
N PRO A 136 -7.16 -4.76 -19.50
CA PRO A 136 -8.56 -5.14 -19.42
C PRO A 136 -8.81 -6.18 -18.32
N GLY A 137 -9.77 -5.88 -17.46
CA GLY A 137 -10.09 -6.72 -16.31
C GLY A 137 -9.47 -6.24 -15.00
N GLU A 138 -8.23 -5.76 -14.94
CA GLU A 138 -7.62 -5.34 -13.66
C GLU A 138 -7.72 -3.85 -13.39
N THR A 139 -7.89 -3.01 -14.42
CA THR A 139 -7.86 -1.56 -14.25
C THR A 139 -8.97 -1.03 -13.33
N GLY A 140 -10.24 -1.10 -13.78
CA GLY A 140 -11.39 -0.56 -13.06
C GLY A 140 -11.39 0.96 -12.87
N VAL A 141 -12.37 1.66 -13.45
CA VAL A 141 -12.52 3.11 -13.27
C VAL A 141 -13.45 3.40 -12.09
N GLU A 142 -14.67 2.89 -12.18
CA GLU A 142 -15.64 2.96 -11.08
C GLU A 142 -15.26 2.05 -9.92
N PHE A 143 -15.69 2.42 -8.72
CA PHE A 143 -15.33 1.73 -7.47
C PHE A 143 -15.55 0.21 -7.52
N GLU A 144 -16.74 -0.26 -7.93
CA GLU A 144 -17.03 -1.70 -8.02
C GLU A 144 -16.13 -2.41 -9.04
N ALA A 145 -15.86 -1.76 -10.17
CA ALA A 145 -14.97 -2.32 -11.19
C ALA A 145 -13.51 -2.36 -10.70
N ALA A 146 -13.07 -1.36 -9.93
CA ALA A 146 -11.76 -1.31 -9.31
C ALA A 146 -11.60 -2.42 -8.25
N VAL A 147 -12.61 -2.64 -7.40
CA VAL A 147 -12.62 -3.75 -6.44
C VAL A 147 -12.52 -5.09 -7.16
N GLN A 148 -13.29 -5.31 -8.24
CA GLN A 148 -13.18 -6.55 -9.01
C GLN A 148 -11.82 -6.71 -9.70
N GLY A 149 -11.24 -5.61 -10.20
CA GLY A 149 -9.91 -5.61 -10.81
C GLY A 149 -8.81 -5.99 -9.83
N VAL A 150 -8.86 -5.40 -8.64
CA VAL A 150 -7.96 -5.70 -7.53
C VAL A 150 -8.11 -7.16 -7.07
N ARG A 151 -9.33 -7.72 -6.99
CA ARG A 151 -9.52 -9.16 -6.67
C ARG A 151 -8.84 -10.08 -7.69
N ARG A 152 -8.95 -9.77 -8.99
CA ARG A 152 -8.28 -10.52 -10.05
C ARG A 152 -6.76 -10.43 -9.92
N ALA A 153 -6.24 -9.24 -9.68
CA ALA A 153 -4.83 -9.01 -9.45
C ALA A 153 -4.30 -9.79 -8.22
N ALA A 154 -5.06 -9.78 -7.13
CA ALA A 154 -4.77 -10.53 -5.92
C ALA A 154 -4.70 -12.04 -6.18
N GLN A 155 -5.69 -12.62 -6.87
CA GLN A 155 -5.66 -14.03 -7.24
C GLN A 155 -4.46 -14.38 -8.11
N ARG A 156 -4.14 -13.55 -9.13
CA ARG A 156 -2.96 -13.72 -10.00
C ARG A 156 -1.66 -13.71 -9.20
N LYS A 157 -1.51 -12.78 -8.26
CA LYS A 157 -0.29 -12.61 -7.48
C LYS A 157 -0.14 -13.62 -6.34
N LEU A 158 -1.25 -14.09 -5.76
CA LEU A 158 -1.22 -15.24 -4.84
C LEU A 158 -0.71 -16.51 -5.52
N ASP A 159 -1.08 -16.76 -6.78
CA ASP A 159 -0.50 -17.87 -7.55
C ASP A 159 0.98 -17.61 -7.86
N HIS A 160 1.32 -16.41 -8.35
CA HIS A 160 2.70 -16.09 -8.71
C HIS A 160 3.67 -16.15 -7.52
N GLU A 161 3.34 -15.56 -6.38
CA GLU A 161 4.25 -15.44 -5.24
C GLU A 161 4.22 -16.68 -4.33
N LEU A 162 3.03 -17.23 -4.08
CA LEU A 162 2.82 -18.29 -3.08
C LEU A 162 2.36 -19.62 -3.69
N GLY A 163 2.11 -19.68 -4.99
CA GLY A 163 1.63 -20.90 -5.67
C GLY A 163 0.17 -21.25 -5.39
N ILE A 164 -0.58 -20.34 -4.77
CA ILE A 164 -1.97 -20.58 -4.37
C ILE A 164 -2.86 -20.52 -5.62
N LYS A 165 -3.46 -21.66 -5.96
CA LYS A 165 -4.27 -21.78 -7.18
C LYS A 165 -5.63 -21.10 -7.06
N ALA A 166 -6.14 -20.60 -8.19
CA ALA A 166 -7.37 -19.83 -8.27
C ALA A 166 -8.59 -20.55 -7.67
N GLU A 167 -8.65 -21.88 -7.77
CA GLU A 167 -9.72 -22.71 -7.23
C GLU A 167 -9.77 -22.68 -5.69
N GLN A 168 -8.62 -22.44 -5.05
CA GLN A 168 -8.50 -22.34 -3.59
C GLN A 168 -8.96 -20.96 -3.08
N VAL A 169 -8.85 -19.93 -3.94
CA VAL A 169 -9.20 -18.54 -3.64
C VAL A 169 -10.14 -17.92 -4.70
N PRO A 170 -11.40 -18.38 -4.82
CA PRO A 170 -12.36 -17.80 -5.76
C PRO A 170 -12.59 -16.31 -5.53
N LEU A 171 -12.79 -15.54 -6.62
CA LEU A 171 -12.86 -14.07 -6.58
C LEU A 171 -13.97 -13.55 -5.67
N GLU A 172 -15.11 -14.24 -5.62
CA GLU A 172 -16.28 -13.91 -4.79
C GLU A 172 -16.04 -14.09 -3.29
N LYS A 173 -14.99 -14.83 -2.89
CA LYS A 173 -14.63 -15.03 -1.49
C LYS A 173 -13.72 -13.95 -0.92
N PHE A 174 -13.17 -13.08 -1.77
CA PHE A 174 -12.43 -11.92 -1.30
C PHE A 174 -13.39 -10.84 -0.78
N ASP A 175 -13.31 -10.52 0.50
CA ASP A 175 -13.97 -9.36 1.06
C ASP A 175 -13.09 -8.12 0.85
N PHE A 176 -13.67 -7.06 0.26
CA PHE A 176 -13.03 -5.74 0.27
C PHE A 176 -13.40 -5.01 1.57
N LEU A 177 -12.40 -4.43 2.22
CA LEU A 177 -12.58 -3.80 3.53
C LEU A 177 -12.53 -2.27 3.46
N THR A 178 -11.44 -1.72 2.95
CA THR A 178 -11.24 -0.27 2.80
C THR A 178 -10.08 0.01 1.84
N ARG A 179 -9.80 1.30 1.64
CA ARG A 179 -8.56 1.79 1.02
C ARG A 179 -7.73 2.57 2.03
N ILE A 180 -6.41 2.45 1.93
CA ILE A 180 -5.45 3.25 2.70
C ILE A 180 -4.55 4.00 1.74
N HIS A 181 -4.47 5.32 1.90
CA HIS A 181 -3.45 6.12 1.22
C HIS A 181 -2.22 6.25 2.11
N TYR A 182 -1.06 5.77 1.64
CA TYR A 182 0.19 5.87 2.38
C TYR A 182 1.39 6.16 1.46
N LYS A 183 2.46 6.67 2.06
CA LYS A 183 3.78 6.83 1.43
C LYS A 183 4.86 6.29 2.36
N ALA A 184 5.80 5.49 1.84
CA ALA A 184 6.87 4.90 2.64
C ALA A 184 8.19 4.75 1.85
N PRO A 185 9.31 5.31 2.33
CA PRO A 185 10.63 5.03 1.76
C PRO A 185 11.04 3.58 2.01
N SER A 186 11.54 2.89 0.98
CA SER A 186 12.27 1.62 1.12
C SER A 186 13.73 1.91 1.46
N ASP A 187 14.36 2.71 0.61
CA ASP A 187 15.71 3.22 0.79
C ASP A 187 15.79 4.67 0.23
N GLY A 188 16.99 5.16 -0.10
CA GLY A 188 17.15 6.50 -0.68
C GLY A 188 16.64 6.64 -2.12
N LYS A 189 16.45 5.53 -2.84
CA LYS A 189 16.09 5.48 -4.26
C LYS A 189 14.67 5.00 -4.49
N TRP A 190 14.23 3.99 -3.74
CA TRP A 190 12.95 3.33 -3.93
C TRP A 190 11.98 3.61 -2.78
N ALA A 191 10.70 3.68 -3.10
CA ALA A 191 9.63 3.94 -2.16
C ALA A 191 8.28 3.39 -2.67
N GLU A 192 7.28 3.45 -1.79
CA GLU A 192 5.88 3.19 -2.09
C GLU A 192 5.08 4.48 -1.90
N HIS A 193 4.13 4.74 -2.79
CA HIS A 193 3.12 5.78 -2.64
C HIS A 193 1.83 5.30 -3.30
N GLU A 194 0.90 4.85 -2.47
CA GLU A 194 -0.17 3.96 -2.93
C GLU A 194 -1.53 4.34 -2.35
N ILE A 195 -2.58 4.14 -3.16
CA ILE A 195 -3.93 3.88 -2.66
C ILE A 195 -4.10 2.36 -2.62
N ASP A 196 -3.98 1.81 -1.41
CA ASP A 196 -3.92 0.37 -1.15
C ASP A 196 -5.28 -0.20 -0.77
N TYR A 197 -5.77 -1.13 -1.59
CA TYR A 197 -7.03 -1.84 -1.38
C TYR A 197 -6.82 -3.01 -0.42
N ILE A 198 -7.47 -2.96 0.74
CA ILE A 198 -7.36 -4.00 1.75
C ILE A 198 -8.36 -5.12 1.46
N LEU A 199 -7.83 -6.29 1.11
CA LEU A 199 -8.58 -7.51 0.84
C LEU A 199 -8.40 -8.53 1.96
N PHE A 200 -9.49 -9.22 2.29
CA PHE A 200 -9.49 -10.35 3.21
C PHE A 200 -10.03 -11.59 2.51
N ILE A 201 -9.49 -12.76 2.85
CA ILE A 201 -10.06 -14.05 2.48
C ILE A 201 -9.82 -15.09 3.57
N GLN A 202 -10.78 -15.99 3.78
CA GLN A 202 -10.57 -17.18 4.59
C GLN A 202 -10.51 -18.43 3.70
N ALA A 203 -9.37 -19.11 3.69
CA ALA A 203 -9.15 -20.33 2.92
C ALA A 203 -8.01 -21.15 3.54
N ASP A 204 -8.15 -22.48 3.56
CA ASP A 204 -7.01 -23.37 3.74
C ASP A 204 -6.38 -23.56 2.36
N VAL A 205 -5.07 -23.30 2.26
CA VAL A 205 -4.36 -23.28 0.97
C VAL A 205 -3.06 -24.06 1.00
N ASP A 206 -2.74 -24.67 -0.12
CA ASP A 206 -1.44 -25.26 -0.41
C ASP A 206 -0.47 -24.18 -0.91
N LEU A 207 0.78 -24.22 -0.43
CA LEU A 207 1.83 -23.28 -0.82
C LEU A 207 2.85 -23.96 -1.73
N ASN A 208 3.16 -23.29 -2.84
CA ASN A 208 4.31 -23.58 -3.70
C ASN A 208 5.04 -22.27 -3.97
N VAL A 209 5.82 -21.85 -2.96
CA VAL A 209 6.40 -20.52 -2.85
C VAL A 209 7.42 -20.25 -3.95
N SER A 210 7.33 -19.07 -4.57
CA SER A 210 8.37 -18.57 -5.48
C SER A 210 9.54 -17.98 -4.68
N PRO A 211 10.73 -18.60 -4.70
CA PRO A 211 11.86 -18.16 -3.86
C PRO A 211 12.39 -16.77 -4.23
N ASN A 212 12.14 -16.31 -5.46
CA ASN A 212 12.52 -14.97 -5.91
C ASN A 212 11.58 -13.88 -5.37
N GLU A 213 10.37 -14.25 -4.93
CA GLU A 213 9.38 -13.32 -4.38
C GLU A 213 9.32 -13.39 -2.84
N VAL A 214 9.43 -14.61 -2.30
CA VAL A 214 9.20 -14.93 -0.90
C VAL A 214 10.27 -15.87 -0.37
N ARG A 215 10.98 -15.46 0.69
CA ARG A 215 12.02 -16.28 1.35
C ARG A 215 11.49 -17.17 2.45
N ASP A 216 10.39 -16.80 3.09
CA ASP A 216 9.79 -17.57 4.18
C ASP A 216 8.29 -17.26 4.32
N THR A 217 7.55 -18.16 4.95
CA THR A 217 6.12 -18.00 5.23
C THR A 217 5.79 -18.45 6.64
N LYS A 218 4.78 -17.83 7.26
CA LYS A 218 4.37 -18.23 8.61
C LYS A 218 2.88 -17.98 8.84
N TYR A 219 2.17 -19.00 9.29
CA TYR A 219 0.84 -18.83 9.88
C TYR A 219 0.99 -18.38 11.33
N VAL A 220 0.34 -17.28 11.69
CA VAL A 220 0.41 -16.71 13.04
C VAL A 220 -0.97 -16.41 13.60
N THR A 221 -1.17 -16.73 14.88
CA THR A 221 -2.26 -16.19 15.68
C THR A 221 -2.05 -14.69 15.95
N ALA A 222 -3.09 -14.01 16.43
CA ALA A 222 -2.96 -12.61 16.83
C ALA A 222 -1.94 -12.40 17.96
N GLU A 223 -1.80 -13.36 18.88
CA GLU A 223 -0.86 -13.24 19.99
C GLU A 223 0.59 -13.47 19.53
N GLU A 224 0.82 -14.47 18.67
CA GLU A 224 2.13 -14.68 18.03
C GLU A 224 2.55 -13.47 17.18
N LEU A 225 1.62 -12.85 16.44
CA LEU A 225 1.93 -11.65 15.66
C LEU A 225 2.34 -10.47 16.56
N LYS A 226 1.65 -10.26 17.69
CA LYS A 226 2.05 -9.22 18.66
C LYS A 226 3.44 -9.50 19.23
N GLN A 227 3.74 -10.75 19.56
CA GLN A 227 5.07 -11.15 20.06
C GLN A 227 6.14 -10.90 18.99
N MET A 228 5.88 -11.27 17.74
CA MET A 228 6.77 -10.99 16.61
C MET A 228 7.03 -9.49 16.42
N PHE A 229 6.04 -8.62 16.69
CA PHE A 229 6.24 -7.16 16.65
C PHE A 229 7.10 -6.61 17.79
N GLN A 230 7.26 -7.35 18.89
CA GLN A 230 8.17 -6.97 19.98
C GLN A 230 9.60 -7.48 19.77
N ASP A 231 9.82 -8.38 18.81
CA ASP A 231 11.14 -8.90 18.50
C ASP A 231 11.95 -7.86 17.69
N PRO A 232 13.06 -7.33 18.23
CA PRO A 232 13.87 -6.33 17.55
C PRO A 232 14.63 -6.86 16.33
N GLU A 233 14.81 -8.18 16.22
CA GLU A 233 15.49 -8.81 15.09
C GLU A 233 14.57 -8.92 13.86
N LEU A 234 13.26 -8.85 14.06
CA LEU A 234 12.27 -8.93 12.98
C LEU A 234 11.95 -7.54 12.42
N LYS A 235 12.11 -7.42 11.09
CA LYS A 235 11.71 -6.23 10.34
C LYS A 235 10.36 -6.46 9.68
N PHE A 236 9.50 -5.44 9.71
CA PHE A 236 8.21 -5.49 9.05
C PHE A 236 8.03 -4.29 8.14
N THR A 237 7.33 -4.53 7.04
CA THR A 237 7.01 -3.49 6.07
C THR A 237 6.14 -2.39 6.69
N PRO A 238 6.33 -1.10 6.32
CA PRO A 238 5.63 0.01 6.95
C PRO A 238 4.09 -0.07 6.88
N TRP A 239 3.53 -0.47 5.75
CA TRP A 239 2.07 -0.61 5.57
C TRP A 239 1.51 -1.71 6.48
N PHE A 240 2.20 -2.85 6.61
CA PHE A 240 1.76 -3.93 7.49
C PHE A 240 1.73 -3.49 8.95
N LYS A 241 2.76 -2.77 9.43
CA LYS A 241 2.74 -2.17 10.78
C LYS A 241 1.58 -1.17 10.93
N LEU A 242 1.35 -0.33 9.92
CA LEU A 242 0.26 0.65 9.90
C LEU A 242 -1.10 -0.05 10.03
N ILE A 243 -1.38 -1.04 9.19
CA ILE A 243 -2.64 -1.80 9.18
C ILE A 243 -2.82 -2.55 10.50
N CYS A 244 -1.79 -3.26 10.97
CA CYS A 244 -1.88 -4.00 12.23
C CYS A 244 -2.20 -3.09 13.42
N ASN A 245 -1.49 -1.97 13.55
CA ASN A 245 -1.66 -1.06 14.69
C ASN A 245 -2.93 -0.22 14.59
N SER A 246 -3.37 0.16 13.40
CA SER A 246 -4.57 1.01 13.22
C SER A 246 -5.87 0.20 13.18
N MET A 247 -5.81 -1.03 12.67
CA MET A 247 -7.01 -1.78 12.29
C MET A 247 -7.12 -3.14 12.93
N LEU A 248 -6.02 -3.91 13.04
CA LEU A 248 -6.09 -5.26 13.62
C LEU A 248 -6.11 -5.20 15.16
N PHE A 249 -5.18 -4.49 15.81
CA PHE A 249 -5.03 -4.56 17.28
C PHE A 249 -5.93 -3.61 18.09
N THR A 250 -6.19 -2.40 17.61
CA THR A 250 -6.63 -1.27 18.47
C THR A 250 -8.14 -1.06 18.60
N GLY A 251 -8.96 -2.10 18.46
CA GLY A 251 -10.41 -1.92 18.65
C GLY A 251 -11.17 -1.03 17.63
N GLY A 252 -10.51 -0.43 16.63
CA GLY A 252 -11.07 0.70 15.87
C GLY A 252 -11.25 1.95 16.75
N ARG A 253 -10.63 1.98 17.94
CA ARG A 253 -10.69 3.09 18.89
C ARG A 253 -9.44 3.94 18.79
N ASN A 254 -9.16 4.50 17.62
CA ASN A 254 -8.28 5.66 17.56
C ASN A 254 -9.13 6.92 17.73
N SER A 255 -9.24 7.36 18.99
CA SER A 255 -9.72 8.71 19.39
C SER A 255 -8.81 9.86 18.92
N ALA A 256 -7.73 9.56 18.19
CA ALA A 256 -6.87 10.53 17.52
C ALA A 256 -7.37 10.91 16.10
N LEU A 257 -8.31 10.17 15.52
CA LEU A 257 -9.03 10.57 14.31
C LEU A 257 -10.34 11.26 14.72
N LYS A 258 -10.26 12.52 15.17
CA LYS A 258 -11.45 13.37 15.25
C LYS A 258 -11.85 13.78 13.82
N SER A 259 -12.58 12.92 13.12
CA SER A 259 -13.45 13.37 12.04
C SER A 259 -14.62 14.11 12.69
N SER A 260 -14.78 15.40 12.43
CA SER A 260 -16.03 16.11 12.70
C SER A 260 -17.16 15.37 11.98
N SER A 261 -18.06 14.77 12.75
CA SER A 261 -19.21 14.03 12.23
C SER A 261 -20.19 14.98 11.56
N SER A 262 -20.38 14.81 10.26
CA SER A 262 -21.61 15.17 9.56
C SER A 262 -21.89 14.04 8.57
N SER A 263 -22.87 13.23 8.90
CA SER A 263 -23.47 12.21 8.05
C SER A 263 -23.89 12.80 6.71
N ARG A 264 -23.42 12.21 5.60
CA ARG A 264 -24.11 12.18 4.30
C ARG A 264 -23.52 11.08 3.42
N GLU A 265 -24.43 10.25 2.94
CA GLU A 265 -24.25 9.24 1.89
C GLU A 265 -23.70 9.88 0.62
N THR A 266 -22.85 9.12 -0.10
CA THR A 266 -22.41 9.31 -1.49
C THR A 266 -22.22 10.77 -1.94
N GLY A 267 -21.01 11.31 -1.77
CA GLY A 267 -20.63 12.63 -2.30
C GLY A 267 -19.12 12.75 -2.53
N PRO A 268 -18.66 13.69 -3.37
CA PRO A 268 -17.27 13.78 -3.80
C PRO A 268 -16.33 14.19 -2.65
N PHE A 269 -15.12 13.63 -2.69
CA PHE A 269 -14.03 13.88 -1.75
C PHE A 269 -13.70 15.38 -1.68
N THR A 270 -13.68 15.93 -0.46
CA THR A 270 -13.36 17.35 -0.22
C THR A 270 -12.04 17.48 0.56
N PRO A 271 -11.06 18.30 0.12
CA PRO A 271 -9.83 18.56 0.88
C PRO A 271 -10.06 19.56 2.03
N LEU A 272 -9.42 19.32 3.18
CA LEU A 272 -9.32 20.32 4.26
C LEU A 272 -8.14 21.26 4.00
N LYS A 273 -8.37 22.58 4.09
CA LYS A 273 -7.32 23.61 4.04
C LYS A 273 -6.55 23.68 5.38
N PRO A 274 -5.23 23.95 5.39
CA PRO A 274 -4.48 24.08 6.62
C PRO A 274 -4.80 25.38 7.36
N SER A 275 -5.02 25.30 8.68
CA SER A 275 -5.07 26.48 9.56
C SER A 275 -3.67 26.82 10.06
N VAL A 276 -3.24 28.06 9.86
CA VAL A 276 -1.97 28.60 10.35
C VAL A 276 -2.11 28.98 11.83
N ALA A 277 -1.28 28.43 12.71
CA ALA A 277 -1.05 28.96 14.05
C ALA A 277 0.37 29.54 14.11
N GLY A 278 0.46 30.85 14.39
CA GLY A 278 1.72 31.58 14.53
C GLY A 278 2.47 31.26 15.84
N PRO A 279 3.73 31.71 15.98
CA PRO A 279 4.62 31.23 17.04
C PRO A 279 4.38 31.98 18.37
N THR A 280 4.29 31.25 19.47
CA THR A 280 4.44 31.79 20.83
C THR A 280 5.88 31.61 21.31
N ASP A 281 6.52 32.74 21.62
CA ASP A 281 7.80 32.87 22.34
C ASP A 281 7.67 32.29 23.75
N CYS A 282 8.63 31.45 24.17
CA CYS A 282 8.90 31.16 25.57
C CYS A 282 10.39 30.87 25.80
N ARG A 283 11.15 31.93 26.09
CA ARG A 283 12.43 31.86 26.80
C ARG A 283 12.23 31.38 28.26
N LYS A 284 12.86 30.26 28.64
CA LYS A 284 13.76 30.06 29.82
C LYS A 284 13.82 28.60 30.34
N LEU A 285 15.00 27.97 30.17
CA LEU A 285 15.75 27.04 31.07
C LEU A 285 15.21 25.60 31.33
N PRO A 286 16.05 24.65 31.84
CA PRO A 286 17.36 24.17 31.37
C PRO A 286 17.50 22.62 31.29
N ALA A 287 18.59 22.17 30.65
CA ALA A 287 19.29 20.87 30.66
C ALA A 287 18.63 19.60 31.25
N GLY A 288 18.49 18.56 30.40
CA GLY A 288 18.28 17.19 30.85
C GLY A 288 17.95 16.19 29.74
N SER A 289 18.99 15.57 29.18
CA SER A 289 19.05 14.19 28.63
C SER A 289 18.14 13.71 27.48
N LEU A 290 18.76 12.86 26.66
CA LEU A 290 18.23 11.93 25.64
C LEU A 290 17.88 12.52 24.27
N ALA A 291 18.87 12.43 23.38
CA ALA A 291 18.72 12.49 21.95
C ALA A 291 17.77 11.38 21.48
N ASN A 292 16.63 11.77 20.92
CA ASN A 292 15.70 10.87 20.23
C ASN A 292 15.91 11.07 18.72
N GLN A 293 16.22 9.98 18.02
CA GLN A 293 16.40 9.96 16.57
C GLN A 293 15.06 10.26 15.88
N SER A 294 15.10 11.15 14.89
CA SER A 294 13.96 11.56 14.08
C SER A 294 13.47 10.41 13.20
N SER A 295 12.26 9.91 13.47
CA SER A 295 11.49 9.08 12.53
C SER A 295 10.58 9.99 11.69
N GLY A 296 10.69 9.91 10.37
CA GLY A 296 9.81 10.60 9.44
C GLY A 296 8.38 10.09 9.58
N SER A 297 7.43 11.01 9.79
CA SER A 297 6.01 10.70 9.98
C SER A 297 5.33 10.34 8.66
N ALA A 298 4.68 9.17 8.59
CA ALA A 298 3.74 8.82 7.53
C ALA A 298 2.49 9.72 7.60
N GLN A 299 1.98 10.17 6.45
CA GLN A 299 0.65 10.77 6.33
C GLN A 299 -0.34 9.66 5.91
N THR A 300 -1.52 9.62 6.54
CA THR A 300 -2.52 8.56 6.30
C THR A 300 -3.92 9.16 6.29
N ARG A 301 -4.76 8.75 5.32
CA ARG A 301 -6.21 9.02 5.27
C ARG A 301 -6.93 7.69 5.12
N CYS A 302 -7.90 7.41 6.00
CA CYS A 302 -8.69 6.17 5.99
C CYS A 302 -10.18 6.51 5.83
N ASP A 303 -10.89 5.74 5.02
CA ASP A 303 -12.35 5.76 4.95
C ASP A 303 -12.90 4.59 5.79
N VAL A 304 -13.75 4.88 6.78
CA VAL A 304 -14.18 3.92 7.81
C VAL A 304 -15.67 3.66 7.68
N SER A 305 -16.05 2.49 7.16
CA SER A 305 -17.39 1.91 7.33
C SER A 305 -17.28 0.51 7.97
N GLU A 306 -18.42 -0.17 8.16
CA GLU A 306 -18.67 -1.34 9.03
C GLU A 306 -17.90 -2.68 8.85
N PRO A 307 -17.09 -2.99 7.81
CA PRO A 307 -16.56 -4.35 7.63
C PRO A 307 -15.43 -4.78 8.59
N TRP A 308 -14.96 -3.88 9.47
CA TRP A 308 -13.91 -4.18 10.47
C TRP A 308 -14.32 -5.25 11.49
N SER A 309 -15.59 -5.29 11.86
CA SER A 309 -16.12 -6.25 12.82
C SER A 309 -15.90 -7.69 12.37
N LYS A 310 -16.03 -7.96 11.06
CA LYS A 310 -15.79 -9.27 10.45
C LYS A 310 -14.31 -9.66 10.53
N LEU A 311 -13.40 -8.81 10.05
CA LEU A 311 -11.94 -9.08 10.11
C LEU A 311 -11.47 -9.29 11.56
N ARG A 312 -11.99 -8.50 12.49
CA ARG A 312 -11.72 -8.65 13.93
C ARG A 312 -12.31 -9.92 14.52
N SER A 313 -13.54 -10.27 14.16
CA SER A 313 -14.16 -11.51 14.63
C SER A 313 -13.38 -12.74 14.20
N LEU A 314 -12.71 -12.64 13.05
CA LEU A 314 -11.85 -13.69 12.53
C LEU A 314 -10.52 -13.71 13.30
N PHE A 315 -9.85 -12.58 13.47
CA PHE A 315 -8.48 -12.59 14.00
C PHE A 315 -8.36 -12.43 15.52
N LEU A 316 -9.25 -11.66 16.16
CA LEU A 316 -9.17 -11.28 17.57
C LEU A 316 -10.21 -11.94 18.47
N SER A 317 -11.21 -12.66 17.93
CA SER A 317 -12.28 -13.19 18.76
C SER A 317 -11.79 -14.35 19.65
N PRO A 318 -11.79 -14.22 20.99
CA PRO A 318 -11.49 -15.33 21.89
C PRO A 318 -12.70 -16.29 22.02
N ALA A 319 -13.88 -15.91 21.52
CA ALA A 319 -15.17 -16.50 21.87
C ALA A 319 -15.58 -17.76 21.06
N LEU A 320 -14.61 -18.46 20.46
CA LEU A 320 -14.83 -19.77 19.82
C LEU A 320 -13.91 -20.87 20.36
N TRP A 321 -13.31 -20.65 21.53
CA TRP A 321 -12.54 -21.69 22.24
C TRP A 321 -13.43 -22.37 23.29
N PRO A 322 -13.89 -23.62 23.08
CA PRO A 322 -14.54 -24.35 24.16
C PRO A 322 -13.46 -24.79 25.16
N TYR A 323 -13.56 -24.30 26.39
CA TYR A 323 -13.41 -25.17 27.56
C TYR A 323 -14.78 -25.76 27.88
#